data_AF-A0A136Q5W2-F1
#
_entry.id   AF-A0A136Q5W2-F1
#
_cell.length_a   1.000
_cell.length_b   1.000
_cell.length_c   1.000
_cell.angle_alpha   90.00
_cell.angle_beta   90.00
_cell.angle_gamma   90.00
#
_symmetry.space_group_name_H-M   'P 1'
#
loop_
_entity.id
_entity.type
_entity.pdbx_description
1 polymer ?
#
loop_
_entity_poly.entity_id
_entity_poly.type
_entity_poly.pdbx_seq_one_letter_code
_entity_poly.pdbx_strand_id
1 'polypeptide(L)' 'MQNQMIQRLLYVGFRFICDEVWALYSSDNGRLSIGIEPVVLGKYLLVGYLHGIESKRRIEQEIQVNMAYR' A
#
# COMPACT_ATOMS: atom_id res chain seq x y z
N MET A 1 7.44 -8.70 -19.90
CA MET A 1 6.02 -8.27 -19.84
C MET A 1 5.59 -7.83 -18.44
N GLN A 2 5.93 -8.55 -17.36
CA GLN A 2 5.60 -8.20 -15.96
C GLN A 2 6.01 -6.78 -15.53
N ASN A 3 7.20 -6.31 -15.91
CA ASN A 3 7.69 -4.98 -15.50
C ASN A 3 6.84 -3.83 -16.06
N GLN A 4 6.26 -3.93 -17.25
CA GLN A 4 5.45 -2.85 -17.82
C GLN A 4 4.13 -2.65 -17.05
N MET A 5 3.58 -3.73 -16.49
CA MET A 5 2.35 -3.70 -15.69
C MET A 5 2.61 -3.04 -14.33
N ILE A 6 3.73 -3.37 -13.68
CA ILE A 6 4.15 -2.75 -12.41
C ILE A 6 4.37 -1.24 -12.60
N GLN A 7 5.01 -0.83 -13.70
CA GLN A 7 5.20 0.60 -14.01
C GLN A 7 3.86 1.32 -14.19
N ARG A 8 2.86 0.71 -14.82
CA ARG A 8 1.52 1.31 -14.97
C ARG A 8 0.81 1.47 -13.63
N LEU A 9 0.96 0.52 -12.70
CA LEU A 9 0.40 0.62 -11.35
C LEU A 9 1.02 1.75 -10.51
N LEU A 10 2.27 2.13 -10.76
CA LEU A 10 2.89 3.29 -10.10
C LEU A 10 2.25 4.63 -10.50
N TYR A 11 1.65 4.72 -11.69
CA TYR A 11 0.95 5.91 -12.17
C TYR A 11 -0.52 5.98 -11.73
N VAL A 12 -1.06 4.94 -11.10
CA VAL A 12 -2.43 4.94 -10.59
C VAL A 12 -2.47 5.67 -9.25
N GLY A 13 -3.29 6.73 -9.18
CA GLY A 13 -3.57 7.43 -7.94
C GLY A 13 -4.47 6.59 -7.03
N PHE A 14 -3.99 6.20 -5.84
CA PHE A 14 -4.74 5.38 -4.88
C PHE A 14 -5.73 6.17 -4.00
N ARG A 15 -6.00 7.42 -4.35
CA ARG A 15 -6.83 8.33 -3.53
C ARG A 15 -8.27 7.82 -3.38
N PHE A 16 -8.78 7.13 -4.40
CA PHE A 16 -10.09 6.48 -4.39
C PHE A 16 -10.26 5.47 -3.23
N ILE A 17 -9.18 4.85 -2.75
CA ILE A 17 -9.25 3.89 -1.64
C ILE A 17 -9.79 4.59 -0.40
N CYS A 18 -9.33 5.81 -0.11
CA CYS A 18 -9.86 6.57 1.03
C CYS A 18 -11.34 6.87 0.86
N ASP A 19 -11.79 7.23 -0.33
CA ASP A 19 -13.19 7.60 -0.59
C ASP A 19 -14.13 6.39 -0.38
N GLU A 20 -13.72 5.20 -0.84
CA GLU A 20 -14.49 3.95 -0.71
C GLU A 20 -14.58 3.44 0.74
N VAL A 21 -13.48 3.52 1.48
CA VAL A 21 -13.41 2.97 2.84
C VAL A 21 -13.85 3.97 3.90
N TRP A 22 -14.01 5.25 3.56
CA TRP A 22 -14.32 6.32 4.51
C TRP A 22 -15.53 6.00 5.39
N ALA A 23 -16.58 5.41 4.80
CA ALA A 23 -17.80 5.01 5.52
C ALA A 23 -17.58 3.87 6.53
N LEU A 24 -16.51 3.08 6.38
CA LEU A 24 -16.14 1.98 7.28
C LEU A 24 -15.30 2.48 8.47
N TYR A 25 -14.78 3.71 8.41
CA TYR A 25 -14.02 4.31 9.47
C TYR A 25 -14.91 5.24 10.31
N SER A 26 -15.09 4.89 11.59
CA SER A 26 -15.83 5.74 12.54
C SER A 26 -15.10 7.06 12.82
N SER A 27 -15.84 8.17 12.81
CA SER A 27 -15.30 9.52 13.05
C SER A 27 -14.80 9.75 14.48
N ASP A 28 -15.25 8.94 15.45
CA ASP A 28 -15.03 9.15 16.90
C ASP A 28 -13.99 8.20 17.52
N ASN A 29 -13.40 7.30 16.74
CA ASN A 29 -12.41 6.32 17.24
C ASN A 29 -11.00 6.93 17.38
N GLY A 30 -10.90 8.20 17.77
CA GLY A 30 -9.69 8.81 18.31
C GLY A 30 -8.47 8.71 17.41
N ARG A 31 -8.44 9.52 16.35
CA ARG A 31 -7.34 9.63 15.37
C ARG A 31 -7.14 8.36 14.55
N LEU A 32 -6.42 8.49 13.46
CA LEU A 32 -5.70 7.42 12.78
C LEU A 32 -4.66 6.77 13.76
N SER A 33 -5.05 6.27 14.94
CA SER A 33 -4.14 5.86 16.04
C SER A 33 -3.50 4.48 15.82
N ILE A 34 -3.98 3.71 14.85
CA ILE A 34 -3.13 2.75 14.14
C ILE A 34 -2.73 3.45 12.84
N GLY A 35 -1.64 4.22 12.91
CA GLY A 35 -1.22 5.25 11.94
C GLY A 35 -0.80 4.76 10.56
N ILE A 36 -1.71 4.10 9.84
CA ILE A 36 -1.53 3.68 8.46
C ILE A 36 -2.71 4.23 7.68
N GLU A 37 -2.47 5.23 6.82
CA GLU A 37 -3.51 5.71 5.91
C GLU A 37 -4.05 4.52 5.09
N PRO A 38 -5.36 4.44 4.80
CA PRO A 38 -5.94 3.33 4.04
C PRO A 38 -5.25 3.13 2.69
N VAL A 39 -4.81 4.24 2.09
CA VAL A 39 -3.98 4.28 0.89
C VAL A 39 -2.66 3.55 1.08
N VAL A 40 -1.97 3.78 2.20
CA VAL A 40 -0.69 3.14 2.53
C VAL A 40 -0.92 1.64 2.76
N LEU A 41 -1.98 1.26 3.49
CA LEU A 41 -2.33 -0.14 3.68
C LEU A 41 -2.62 -0.84 2.34
N GLY A 42 -3.37 -0.20 1.45
CA GLY A 42 -3.65 -0.70 0.11
C GLY A 42 -2.36 -0.92 -0.70
N LYS A 43 -1.40 0.00 -0.62
CA LYS A 43 -0.08 -0.15 -1.25
C LYS A 43 0.70 -1.35 -0.69
N TYR A 44 0.73 -1.53 0.63
CA TYR A 44 1.38 -2.68 1.24
C TYR A 44 0.76 -4.00 0.78
N LEU A 45 -0.57 -4.11 0.80
CA LEU A 45 -1.28 -5.32 0.36
C LEU A 45 -1.02 -5.63 -1.12
N LEU A 46 -1.03 -4.60 -1.97
CA LEU A 46 -0.74 -4.73 -3.39
C LEU A 46 0.69 -5.23 -3.63
N VAL A 47 1.68 -4.64 -2.95
CA VAL A 47 3.09 -5.06 -3.08
C VAL A 47 3.26 -6.50 -2.58
N GLY A 48 2.66 -6.84 -1.43
CA GLY A 48 2.66 -8.20 -0.89
C GLY A 48 2.04 -9.21 -1.85
N TYR A 49 0.90 -8.88 -2.44
CA TYR A 49 0.24 -9.72 -3.44
C TYR A 49 1.11 -9.92 -4.70
N LEU A 50 1.70 -8.83 -5.22
CA LEU A 50 2.54 -8.89 -6.43
C LEU A 50 3.82 -9.72 -6.24
N HIS A 51 4.39 -9.72 -5.03
CA HIS A 51 5.63 -10.44 -4.72
C HIS A 51 5.40 -11.77 -4.00
N GLY A 52 4.15 -12.14 -3.69
CA GLY A 52 3.83 -13.32 -2.88
C GLY A 52 4.37 -13.24 -1.44
N ILE A 53 4.47 -12.04 -0.88
CA ILE A 53 4.99 -11.78 0.46
C ILE A 53 3.85 -11.38 1.39
N GLU A 54 3.54 -12.19 2.38
CA GLU A 54 2.46 -11.91 3.34
C GLU A 54 2.93 -11.07 4.54
N SER A 55 4.23 -11.13 4.86
CA SER A 55 4.79 -10.41 6.00
C SER A 55 5.07 -8.96 5.65
N LYS A 56 4.34 -8.04 6.30
CA LYS A 56 4.56 -6.59 6.19
C LYS A 56 6.03 -6.20 6.38
N ARG A 57 6.71 -6.77 7.38
CA ARG A 57 8.14 -6.51 7.63
C ARG A 57 9.02 -6.90 6.44
N ARG A 58 8.70 -8.04 5.83
CA ARG A 58 9.44 -8.53 4.66
C ARG A 58 9.15 -7.66 3.43
N ILE A 59 7.92 -7.17 3.27
CA ILE A 59 7.57 -6.16 2.26
C ILE A 59 8.38 -4.87 2.45
N GLU A 60 8.49 -4.37 3.69
CA GLU A 60 9.29 -3.18 4.00
C GLU A 60 10.77 -3.36 3.64
N GLN A 61 11.34 -4.54 3.94
CA GLN A 61 12.71 -4.89 3.55
C GLN A 61 12.87 -4.92 2.03
N GLU A 62 11.95 -5.57 1.31
CA GLU A 62 11.98 -5.66 -0.15
C GLU A 62 11.91 -4.26 -0.80
N ILE A 63 11.03 -3.40 -0.28
CA ILE A 63 10.90 -2.00 -0.73
C ILE A 63 12.19 -1.24 -0.46
N GLN A 64 12.75 -1.34 0.75
CA GLN A 64 13.97 -0.63 1.13
C GLN A 64 15.16 -1.04 0.25
N VAL A 65 15.31 -2.34 0.01
CA VAL A 65 16.37 -2.90 -0.84
C VAL A 65 16.20 -2.44 -2.29
N ASN A 66 15.00 -2.55 -2.87
CA ASN A 66 14.74 -2.12 -4.24
C ASN A 66 14.83 -0.59 -4.44
N MET A 67 14.50 0.20 -3.41
CA MET A 67 14.69 1.65 -3.43
C MET A 67 16.17 2.03 -3.33
N ALA A 68 16.98 1.28 -2.56
CA ALA A 68 18.42 1.52 -2.42
C ALA A 68 19.24 1.12 -3.66
N TYR A 69 18.73 0.22 -4.50
CA TYR A 69 19.35 -0.13 -5.79
C TYR A 69 19.03 0.86 -6.92
N ARG A 70 18.20 1.87 -6.67
CA ARG A 70 17.71 2.84 -7.64
C ARG A 70 18.52 4.13 -7.60
#